data_AF-A0A3A6MXU2-F1
#
_entry.id   AF-A0A3A6MXU2-F1
#
_cell.length_a   1.000
_cell.length_b   1.000
_cell.length_c   1.000
_cell.angle_alpha   90.00
_cell.angle_beta   90.00
_cell.angle_gamma   90.00
#
_symmetry.space_group_name_H-M   'P 1'
#
loop_
_entity.id
_entity.type
_entity.pdbx_description
1 polymer ?
#
loop_
_entity_poly.entity_id
_entity_poly.type
_entity_poly.pdbx_seq_one_letter_code
_entity_poly.pdbx_strand_id
1 'polypeptide(L)'
;MLTYLVRAVVNPPQPHNCHYSAGIIRNRRDHPLDHARVLGVKFLYTAVIIFSVFAVFGDVSPANRLAAAVVVSGLTYTIGDLWVLPHFGSPVTAIVETLLAGLMIWAVELILLGFVVPVEAILVSAGLLGVAELPFHRLLGPEQLHGMEPPGP
;
A
#
# COMPACT_ATOMS: atom_id res chain seq x y z
N MET A 1 -32.03 -11.63 12.53
CA MET A 1 -32.33 -10.73 11.39
C MET A 1 -31.08 -10.01 10.87
N LEU A 2 -30.22 -9.45 11.75
CA LEU A 2 -28.93 -8.83 11.35
C LEU A 2 -27.96 -9.77 10.59
N THR A 3 -27.87 -11.04 11.00
CA THR A 3 -26.97 -12.03 10.37
C THR A 3 -27.34 -12.39 8.93
N TYR A 4 -28.62 -12.26 8.56
CA TYR A 4 -29.10 -12.56 7.20
C TYR A 4 -28.70 -11.46 6.21
N LEU A 5 -28.74 -10.20 6.64
CA LEU A 5 -28.33 -9.06 5.81
C LEU A 5 -26.82 -9.03 5.56
N VAL A 6 -26.02 -9.38 6.58
CA VAL A 6 -24.56 -9.49 6.41
C VAL A 6 -24.20 -10.62 5.44
N ARG A 7 -24.91 -11.75 5.49
CA ARG A 7 -24.64 -12.89 4.59
C ARG A 7 -25.06 -12.62 3.14
N ALA A 8 -26.11 -11.85 2.91
CA ALA A 8 -26.59 -11.49 1.57
C ALA A 8 -25.67 -10.48 0.86
N VAL A 9 -24.98 -9.61 1.60
CA VAL A 9 -23.95 -8.70 1.06
C VAL A 9 -22.64 -9.44 0.79
N VAL A 10 -22.29 -10.42 1.64
CA VAL A 10 -21.04 -11.19 1.50
C VAL A 10 -21.16 -12.31 0.45
N ASN A 11 -22.36 -12.79 0.12
CA ASN A 11 -22.55 -13.89 -0.82
C ASN A 11 -23.79 -13.66 -1.71
N PRO A 12 -23.67 -12.83 -2.78
CA PRO A 12 -24.78 -12.62 -3.69
C PRO A 12 -25.10 -13.91 -4.46
N PRO A 13 -26.38 -14.19 -4.75
CA PRO A 13 -26.78 -15.36 -5.52
C PRO A 13 -26.14 -15.32 -6.91
N GLN A 14 -25.39 -16.36 -7.25
CA GLN A 14 -24.71 -16.47 -8.53
C GLN A 14 -25.75 -16.58 -9.67
N PRO A 15 -25.66 -15.74 -10.71
CA PRO A 15 -26.55 -15.84 -11.86
C PRO A 15 -26.28 -17.15 -12.58
N HIS A 16 -27.35 -17.89 -12.79
CA HIS A 16 -27.39 -19.18 -13.47
C HIS A 16 -26.91 -18.99 -14.91
N ASN A 17 -25.98 -19.86 -15.31
CA ASN A 17 -25.35 -20.00 -16.62
C ASN A 17 -26.16 -19.44 -17.81
N CYS A 18 -25.76 -18.26 -18.30
CA CYS A 18 -25.97 -17.85 -19.68
C CYS A 18 -24.61 -17.90 -20.39
N HIS A 19 -24.44 -18.91 -21.23
CA HIS A 19 -23.38 -18.96 -22.22
C HIS A 19 -23.53 -17.78 -23.20
N TYR A 20 -22.63 -16.80 -23.14
CA TYR A 20 -22.35 -15.89 -24.25
C TYR A 20 -20.88 -16.00 -24.60
N SER A 21 -20.64 -16.71 -25.71
CA SER A 21 -19.37 -16.83 -26.41
C SER A 21 -19.01 -15.51 -27.10
N ALA A 22 -17.73 -15.39 -27.45
CA ALA A 22 -17.13 -14.44 -28.38
C ALA A 22 -16.62 -13.10 -27.82
N GLY A 23 -15.29 -13.05 -27.67
CA GLY A 23 -14.56 -12.22 -28.61
C GLY A 23 -14.34 -10.76 -28.23
N ILE A 24 -14.16 -10.45 -26.95
CA ILE A 24 -13.28 -9.33 -26.62
C ILE A 24 -11.92 -9.94 -26.31
N ILE A 25 -11.04 -9.85 -27.31
CA ILE A 25 -9.59 -9.81 -27.10
C ILE A 25 -9.40 -8.79 -25.97
N ARG A 26 -9.32 -9.29 -24.73
CA ARG A 26 -8.83 -8.55 -23.61
C ARG A 26 -7.37 -8.38 -23.98
N ASN A 27 -7.09 -7.27 -24.66
CA ASN A 27 -5.77 -6.71 -24.80
C ASN A 27 -5.32 -6.29 -23.39
N ARG A 28 -5.17 -7.31 -22.52
CA ARG A 28 -4.52 -7.25 -21.23
C ARG A 28 -3.05 -7.19 -21.59
N ARG A 29 -2.67 -6.01 -22.08
CA ARG A 29 -1.29 -5.59 -22.15
C ARG A 29 -0.75 -5.83 -20.73
N ASP A 30 -0.03 -6.92 -20.58
CA ASP A 30 1.24 -7.04 -19.88
C ASP A 30 1.92 -5.67 -19.81
N HIS A 31 1.45 -4.84 -18.90
CA HIS A 31 1.89 -3.48 -18.76
C HIS A 31 2.79 -3.41 -17.53
N PRO A 32 4.11 -3.13 -17.68
CA PRO A 32 4.94 -2.68 -16.57
C PRO A 32 4.40 -1.41 -15.87
N LEU A 33 3.33 -0.81 -16.42
CA LEU A 33 2.56 0.28 -15.85
C LEU A 33 1.75 -0.10 -14.60
N ASP A 34 1.52 -1.38 -14.30
CA ASP A 34 0.79 -1.76 -13.08
C ASP A 34 1.61 -1.51 -11.81
N HIS A 35 2.85 -2.02 -11.74
CA HIS A 35 3.73 -1.78 -10.59
C HIS A 35 4.14 -0.31 -10.46
N ALA A 36 4.44 0.35 -11.59
CA ALA A 36 4.81 1.76 -11.59
C ALA A 36 3.66 2.66 -11.12
N ARG A 37 2.41 2.34 -11.48
CA ARG A 37 1.22 3.06 -11.02
C ARG A 37 0.96 2.82 -9.53
N VAL A 38 1.05 1.58 -9.08
CA VAL A 38 0.87 1.20 -7.66
C VAL A 38 1.92 1.91 -6.80
N LEU A 39 3.20 1.82 -7.19
CA LEU A 39 4.29 2.51 -6.50
C LEU A 39 4.14 4.04 -6.56
N GLY A 40 3.67 4.59 -7.68
CA GLY A 40 3.44 6.04 -7.82
C GLY A 40 2.37 6.57 -6.88
N VAL A 41 1.24 5.86 -6.73
CA VAL A 41 0.19 6.20 -5.75
C VAL A 41 0.74 6.05 -4.33
N LYS A 42 1.50 4.98 -4.06
CA LYS A 42 2.16 4.72 -2.77
C LYS A 42 3.10 5.83 -2.35
N PHE A 43 3.97 6.22 -3.27
CA PHE A 43 4.85 7.36 -3.11
C PHE A 43 4.07 8.65 -2.84
N LEU A 44 2.98 8.91 -3.56
CA LEU A 44 2.22 10.16 -3.41
C LEU A 44 1.62 10.31 -2.01
N TYR A 45 0.90 9.31 -1.49
CA TYR A 45 0.35 9.43 -0.14
C TYR A 45 1.46 9.43 0.92
N THR A 46 2.54 8.66 0.69
CA THR A 46 3.69 8.63 1.61
C THR A 46 4.37 10.00 1.69
N ALA A 47 4.57 10.66 0.55
CA ALA A 47 5.11 12.01 0.48
C ALA A 47 4.18 13.00 1.17
N VAL A 48 2.87 12.98 0.92
CA VAL A 48 1.92 13.88 1.60
C VAL A 48 1.98 13.71 3.11
N ILE A 49 2.01 12.47 3.61
CA ILE A 49 2.08 12.20 5.05
C ILE A 49 3.41 12.68 5.63
N ILE A 50 4.56 12.28 5.07
CA ILE A 50 5.88 12.67 5.57
C ILE A 50 6.07 14.19 5.52
N PHE A 51 5.68 14.85 4.44
CA PHE A 51 5.79 16.31 4.33
C PHE A 51 4.94 17.01 5.38
N SER A 52 3.71 16.53 5.61
CA SER A 52 2.78 17.13 6.56
C SER A 52 3.23 16.92 8.00
N VAL A 53 3.60 15.69 8.36
CA VAL A 53 4.03 15.37 9.72
C VAL A 53 5.36 16.04 10.02
N PHE A 54 6.36 15.93 9.14
CA PHE A 54 7.65 16.56 9.40
C PHE A 54 7.53 18.08 9.42
N ALA A 55 6.64 18.71 8.64
CA ALA A 55 6.40 20.15 8.75
C ALA A 55 5.90 20.60 10.13
N VAL A 56 5.13 19.74 10.82
CA VAL A 56 4.57 20.05 12.15
C VAL A 56 5.57 19.76 13.26
N PHE A 57 6.35 18.69 13.13
CA PHE A 57 7.18 18.17 14.22
C PHE A 57 8.68 18.51 14.11
N GLY A 58 9.17 18.98 12.96
CA GLY A 58 10.59 19.31 12.80
C GLY A 58 10.91 20.24 11.64
N ASP A 59 12.10 20.81 11.65
CA ASP A 59 12.59 21.64 10.54
C ASP A 59 13.52 20.83 9.63
N VAL A 60 12.95 19.82 8.97
CA VAL A 60 13.67 19.00 7.99
C VAL A 60 13.63 19.70 6.64
N SER A 61 14.75 19.76 5.91
CA SER A 61 14.76 20.36 4.57
C SER A 61 13.78 19.63 3.61
N PRO A 62 13.14 20.34 2.65
CA PRO A 62 12.22 19.69 1.71
C PRO A 62 12.87 18.57 0.88
N ALA A 63 14.16 18.72 0.54
CA ALA A 63 14.92 17.70 -0.17
C ALA A 63 15.04 16.40 0.65
N ASN A 64 15.30 16.54 1.96
CA ASN A 64 15.39 15.41 2.86
C ASN A 64 14.03 14.74 3.10
N ARG A 65 12.94 15.52 3.20
CA ARG A 65 11.57 14.97 3.27
C ARG A 65 11.22 14.17 2.02
N LEU A 66 11.61 14.66 0.86
CA LEU A 66 11.41 13.96 -0.41
C LEU A 66 12.23 12.67 -0.48
N ALA A 67 13.50 12.71 -0.10
CA ALA A 67 14.35 11.52 -0.04
C ALA A 67 13.77 10.47 0.92
N ALA A 68 13.32 10.88 2.11
CA ALA A 68 12.64 10.01 3.06
C ALA A 68 11.40 9.36 2.43
N ALA A 69 10.55 10.14 1.75
CA ALA A 69 9.36 9.61 1.09
C ALA A 69 9.67 8.60 -0.01
N VAL A 70 10.71 8.83 -0.82
CA VAL A 70 11.16 7.86 -1.83
C VAL A 70 11.64 6.56 -1.18
N VAL A 71 12.48 6.67 -0.15
CA VAL A 71 13.06 5.49 0.53
C VAL A 71 11.98 4.69 1.25
N VAL A 72 11.12 5.36 2.02
CA VAL A 72 10.04 4.71 2.78
C VAL A 72 9.05 4.04 1.83
N SER A 73 8.56 4.72 0.80
CA SER A 73 7.60 4.12 -0.15
C SER A 73 8.20 2.97 -0.96
N GLY A 74 9.45 3.09 -1.39
CA GLY A 74 10.14 2.01 -2.12
C GLY A 74 10.32 0.74 -1.28
N LEU A 75 10.71 0.89 -0.01
CA LEU A 75 10.96 -0.27 0.86
C LEU A 75 9.68 -0.88 1.41
N THR A 76 8.70 -0.05 1.74
CA THR A 76 7.39 -0.54 2.16
C THR A 76 6.63 -1.23 1.02
N TYR A 77 6.71 -0.72 -0.20
CA TYR A 77 6.17 -1.40 -1.37
C TYR A 77 6.83 -2.77 -1.60
N THR A 78 8.17 -2.83 -1.53
CA THR A 78 8.89 -4.09 -1.79
C THR A 78 8.67 -5.13 -0.71
N ILE A 79 8.69 -4.75 0.57
CA ILE A 79 8.54 -5.71 1.67
C ILE A 79 7.06 -5.96 1.99
N GLY A 80 6.25 -4.91 2.13
CA GLY A 80 4.82 -5.04 2.42
C GLY A 80 4.03 -5.59 1.25
N ASP A 81 3.98 -4.86 0.14
CA ASP A 81 3.03 -5.16 -0.93
C ASP A 81 3.47 -6.33 -1.80
N LEU A 82 4.76 -6.45 -2.10
CA LEU A 82 5.24 -7.56 -2.95
C LEU A 82 5.47 -8.85 -2.15
N TRP A 83 5.86 -8.76 -0.88
CA TRP A 83 6.24 -9.94 -0.11
C TRP A 83 5.19 -10.37 0.91
N VAL A 84 4.63 -9.45 1.71
CA VAL A 84 3.66 -9.81 2.76
C VAL A 84 2.26 -10.04 2.19
N LEU A 85 1.83 -9.21 1.24
CA LEU A 85 0.46 -9.26 0.70
C LEU A 85 0.07 -10.60 0.06
N PRO A 86 0.92 -11.26 -0.77
CA PRO A 86 0.56 -12.55 -1.39
C PRO A 86 0.46 -13.70 -0.37
N HIS A 87 1.13 -13.58 0.78
CA HIS A 87 1.25 -14.66 1.75
C HIS A 87 0.26 -14.56 2.91
N PHE A 88 -0.08 -13.34 3.35
CA PHE A 88 -0.84 -13.11 4.58
C PHE A 88 -2.13 -12.30 4.40
N GLY A 89 -2.31 -11.67 3.23
CA GLY A 89 -3.49 -10.87 2.92
C GLY A 89 -3.54 -9.49 3.61
N SER A 90 -4.51 -8.68 3.18
CA SER A 90 -4.62 -7.25 3.48
C SER A 90 -4.49 -6.80 4.95
N PRO A 91 -5.15 -7.43 5.96
CA PRO A 91 -5.08 -6.94 7.33
C PRO A 91 -3.71 -7.14 7.97
N VAL A 92 -3.02 -8.24 7.64
CA VAL A 92 -1.65 -8.50 8.13
C VAL A 92 -0.67 -7.56 7.44
N THR A 93 -0.84 -7.32 6.14
CA THR A 93 -0.03 -6.34 5.39
C THR A 93 -0.09 -4.97 6.04
N ALA A 94 -1.27 -4.47 6.43
CA ALA A 94 -1.38 -3.16 7.08
C ALA A 94 -0.63 -3.06 8.43
N ILE A 95 -0.60 -4.14 9.23
CA ILE A 95 0.16 -4.18 10.49
C ILE A 95 1.66 -4.14 10.20
N VAL A 96 2.12 -4.99 9.27
CA VAL A 96 3.53 -5.03 8.89
C VAL A 96 3.96 -3.69 8.30
N GLU A 97 3.12 -3.09 7.46
CA GLU A 97 3.33 -1.78 6.86
C GLU A 97 3.50 -0.69 7.92
N THR A 98 2.66 -0.70 8.96
CA THR A 98 2.75 0.25 10.08
C THR A 98 4.10 0.14 10.80
N LEU A 99 4.49 -1.09 11.17
CA LEU A 99 5.74 -1.35 11.88
C LEU A 99 6.96 -1.04 11.01
N LEU A 100 6.91 -1.44 9.74
CA LEU A 100 7.97 -1.22 8.78
C LEU A 100 8.13 0.28 8.50
N ALA A 101 7.05 1.03 8.28
CA ALA A 101 7.09 2.46 8.08
C ALA A 101 7.75 3.19 9.27
N GLY A 102 7.39 2.83 10.51
CA GLY A 102 8.01 3.39 11.70
C GLY A 102 9.51 3.09 11.79
N LEU A 103 9.90 1.84 11.55
CA LEU A 103 11.31 1.42 11.53
C LEU A 103 12.09 2.13 10.42
N MET A 104 11.49 2.26 9.24
CA MET A 104 12.10 2.88 8.08
C MET A 104 12.31 4.38 8.28
N ILE A 105 11.31 5.08 8.84
CA ILE A 105 11.42 6.50 9.17
C ILE A 105 12.52 6.69 10.21
N TRP A 106 12.53 5.89 11.28
CA TRP A 106 13.59 5.95 12.30
C TRP A 106 14.99 5.71 11.71
N ALA A 107 15.15 4.72 10.83
CA ALA A 107 16.43 4.45 10.18
C ALA A 107 16.85 5.60 9.24
N VAL A 108 15.90 6.16 8.48
CA VAL A 108 16.13 7.32 7.62
C VAL A 108 16.56 8.54 8.45
N GLU A 109 15.95 8.74 9.62
CA GLU A 109 16.35 9.82 10.53
C GLU A 109 17.79 9.68 10.98
N LEU A 110 18.18 8.48 11.38
CA LEU A 110 19.51 8.17 11.88
C LEU A 110 20.57 8.40 10.80
N ILE A 111 20.28 8.00 9.56
CA ILE A 111 21.25 8.00 8.46
C ILE A 111 21.28 9.33 7.71
N LEU A 112 20.11 9.93 7.42
CA LEU A 112 19.99 11.10 6.55
C LEU A 112 19.78 12.40 7.31
N LEU A 113 19.20 12.37 8.52
CA LEU A 113 18.73 13.58 9.21
C LEU A 113 19.49 13.88 10.50
N GLY A 114 20.13 12.90 11.13
CA GLY A 114 20.86 13.07 12.38
C GLY A 114 19.96 13.27 13.61
N PHE A 115 18.82 12.57 13.69
CA PHE A 115 17.84 12.65 14.80
C PHE A 115 17.20 14.04 15.00
N VAL A 116 16.72 14.64 13.91
CA VAL A 116 16.08 15.96 13.94
C VAL A 116 14.62 15.89 14.37
N VAL A 117 13.93 14.75 14.20
CA VAL A 117 12.48 14.67 14.41
C VAL A 117 12.17 13.90 15.69
N PRO A 118 11.20 14.37 16.49
CA PRO A 118 10.79 13.68 17.71
C PRO A 118 10.12 12.32 17.43
N VAL A 119 10.20 11.39 18.40
CA VAL A 119 9.65 10.03 18.31
C VAL A 119 8.14 10.04 18.01
N GLU A 120 7.43 11.04 18.53
CA GLU A 120 6.01 11.28 18.28
C GLU A 120 5.70 11.40 16.79
N ALA A 121 6.55 12.07 16.02
CA ALA A 121 6.38 12.22 14.58
C ALA A 121 6.56 10.88 13.84
N ILE A 122 7.48 10.04 14.32
CA ILE A 122 7.72 8.70 13.78
C ILE A 122 6.47 7.85 13.99
N LEU A 123 5.93 7.85 15.21
CA LEU A 123 4.73 7.09 15.56
C LEU A 123 3.49 7.58 14.81
N VAL A 124 3.30 8.90 14.71
CA VAL A 124 2.18 9.50 13.96
C VAL A 124 2.30 9.17 12.47
N SER A 125 3.50 9.30 11.88
CA SER A 125 3.72 8.96 10.47
C SER A 125 3.46 7.49 10.19
N ALA A 126 3.99 6.59 11.04
CA ALA A 126 3.79 5.16 10.93
C ALA A 126 2.31 4.78 10.99
N GLY A 127 1.58 5.34 11.97
CA GLY A 127 0.14 5.11 12.11
C GLY A 127 -0.66 5.62 10.92
N LEU A 128 -0.36 6.83 10.43
CA LEU A 128 -1.04 7.40 9.26
C LEU A 128 -0.77 6.58 7.99
N LEU A 129 0.46 6.10 7.79
CA LEU A 129 0.82 5.24 6.65
C LEU A 129 0.09 3.89 6.71
N GLY A 130 0.06 3.25 7.89
CA GLY A 130 -0.69 2.02 8.08
C GLY A 130 -2.20 2.17 7.85
N VAL A 131 -2.79 3.29 8.28
CA VAL A 131 -4.21 3.59 8.01
C VAL A 131 -4.45 3.88 6.54
N ALA A 132 -3.53 4.55 5.84
CA ALA A 132 -3.61 4.83 4.41
C ALA A 132 -3.52 3.56 3.54
N GLU A 133 -2.90 2.50 4.05
CA GLU A 133 -2.77 1.20 3.36
C GLU A 133 -4.13 0.47 3.22
N LEU A 134 -5.01 0.60 4.22
CA LEU A 134 -6.33 -0.04 4.22
C LEU A 134 -7.22 0.36 3.02
N PRO A 135 -7.43 1.66 2.72
CA PRO A 135 -8.16 2.07 1.52
C PRO A 135 -7.36 1.80 0.23
N PHE A 136 -6.03 1.80 0.27
CA PHE A 136 -5.19 1.51 -0.90
C PHE A 136 -5.42 0.08 -1.43
N HIS A 137 -5.45 -0.92 -0.55
CA HIS A 137 -5.80 -2.29 -0.94
C HIS A 137 -7.22 -2.42 -1.49
N ARG A 138 -8.17 -1.61 -1.00
CA ARG A 138 -9.55 -1.60 -1.53
C ARG A 138 -9.65 -0.93 -2.89
N LEU A 139 -8.82 0.07 -3.16
CA LEU A 139 -8.80 0.80 -4.43
C LEU A 139 -8.15 -0.02 -5.57
N LEU A 140 -7.13 -0.83 -5.26
CA LEU A 140 -6.39 -1.59 -6.27
C LEU A 140 -6.99 -2.96 -6.62
N GLY A 141 -7.87 -3.51 -5.78
CA GLY A 141 -8.64 -4.72 -6.06
C GLY A 141 -7.82 -6.01 -6.23
N PRO A 142 -8.43 -7.20 -6.08
CA PRO A 142 -7.72 -8.49 -6.23
C PRO A 142 -7.23 -8.76 -7.67
N GLU A 143 -7.69 -8.00 -8.66
CA GLU A 143 -7.39 -8.23 -10.09
C GLU A 143 -5.94 -7.87 -10.48
N GLN A 144 -5.25 -7.01 -9.74
CA GLN A 144 -3.81 -6.73 -9.98
C GLN A 144 -2.87 -7.74 -9.30
N LEU A 145 -3.33 -8.46 -8.26
CA LEU A 145 -2.53 -9.47 -7.56
C LEU A 145 -2.45 -10.80 -8.32
N HIS A 146 -3.47 -11.13 -9.13
CA HIS A 146 -3.49 -12.37 -9.92
C HIS A 146 -2.58 -12.32 -11.16
N GLY A 147 -1.98 -11.16 -11.47
CA GLY A 147 -0.94 -11.03 -12.51
C GLY A 147 0.48 -11.28 -12.00
N MET A 148 0.67 -11.43 -10.69
CA MET A 148 1.98 -11.65 -10.04
C MET A 148 2.26 -13.13 -9.72
N GLU A 149 1.32 -14.03 -10.01
CA GLU A 149 1.53 -15.47 -9.85
C GLU A 149 2.35 -15.97 -11.05
N PRO A 150 3.57 -16.53 -10.84
CA PRO A 150 4.29 -17.15 -11.94
C PRO A 150 3.44 -18.28 -12.54
N PRO A 151 3.46 -18.49 -13.86
CA PRO A 151 2.71 -19.57 -14.47
C PRO A 151 3.07 -20.88 -13.76
N GLY A 152 2.06 -21.50 -13.14
CA GLY A 152 2.21 -22.77 -12.45
C GLY A 152 2.77 -23.85 -13.40
N PRO A 153 3.51 -24.83 -12.87
CA PRO A 153 4.13 -25.90 -13.67
C PRO A 153 3.13 -26.73 -14.46
#